data_AF-A0A6A5KDE9-F1
#
_entry.id   AF-A0A6A5KDE9-F1
#
_cell.length_a   1.000
_cell.length_b   1.000
_cell.length_c   1.000
_cell.angle_alpha   90.00
_cell.angle_beta   90.00
_cell.angle_gamma   90.00
#
_symmetry.space_group_name_H-M   'P 1'
#
loop_
_entity.id
_entity.type
_entity.pdbx_description
1 polymer ?
#
loop_
_entity_poly.entity_id
_entity_poly.type
_entity_poly.pdbx_seq_one_letter_code
_entity_poly.pdbx_strand_id
1 'polypeptide(L)'
;MRYKRKSFPPENYRDWEDGCRALAGLPRLHLFQVDMVIWDEKQYFEPSAGIVEDEALVFILVALKLINARKFTVELNIELLDNVKTALGPVPFEILRHNKLHDNASNASNAL
;
A
#
# COMPACT_ATOMS: atom_id res chain seq x y z
N MET A 1 -9.36 15.72 -25.76
CA MET A 1 -9.61 15.55 -24.32
C MET A 1 -9.75 14.05 -24.01
N ARG A 2 -8.78 13.45 -23.33
CA ARG A 2 -8.87 12.05 -22.88
C ARG A 2 -9.59 12.04 -21.53
N TYR A 3 -10.76 11.42 -21.44
CA TYR A 3 -11.41 11.15 -20.17
C TYR A 3 -10.51 10.19 -19.38
N LYS A 4 -9.92 10.63 -18.25
CA LYS A 4 -9.38 9.72 -17.24
C LYS A 4 -10.57 8.88 -16.77
N ARG A 5 -10.63 7.59 -17.15
CA ARG A 5 -11.55 6.65 -16.53
C ARG A 5 -11.22 6.65 -15.05
N LYS A 6 -12.12 7.15 -14.20
CA LYS A 6 -12.05 6.89 -12.75
C LYS A 6 -12.05 5.36 -12.60
N SER A 7 -11.17 4.82 -11.76
CA SER A 7 -11.14 3.39 -11.46
C SER A 7 -12.54 2.91 -11.09
N PHE A 8 -12.91 1.72 -11.56
CA PHE A 8 -14.14 1.07 -11.16
C PHE A 8 -13.80 -0.31 -10.57
N PRO A 9 -14.16 -0.57 -9.30
CA PRO A 9 -14.84 0.36 -8.38
C PRO A 9 -13.94 1.57 -8.02
N PRO A 10 -14.52 2.73 -7.65
CA PRO A 10 -13.75 3.85 -7.16
C PRO A 10 -12.99 3.42 -5.90
N GLU A 11 -11.67 3.34 -5.98
CA GLU A 11 -10.81 2.99 -4.85
C GLU A 11 -10.69 4.22 -3.94
N ASN A 12 -11.26 4.13 -2.74
CA ASN A 12 -11.08 5.13 -1.70
C ASN A 12 -10.36 4.47 -0.53
N TYR A 13 -9.14 4.91 -0.25
CA TYR A 13 -8.36 4.38 0.88
C TYR A 13 -9.05 4.57 2.23
N ARG A 14 -10.08 5.44 2.32
CA ARG A 14 -10.90 5.58 3.53
C ARG A 14 -11.76 4.34 3.83
N ASP A 15 -12.09 3.56 2.81
CA ASP A 15 -12.86 2.31 2.96
C ASP A 15 -11.94 1.11 3.28
N TRP A 16 -10.63 1.34 3.36
CA TRP A 16 -9.63 0.31 3.61
C TRP A 16 -9.83 -0.41 4.95
N GLU A 17 -10.27 0.32 5.98
CA GLU A 17 -10.55 -0.26 7.28
C GLU A 17 -11.67 -1.31 7.22
N ASP A 18 -12.71 -1.07 6.42
CA ASP A 18 -13.81 -2.02 6.24
C ASP A 18 -13.34 -3.32 5.58
N GLY A 19 -12.43 -3.22 4.62
CA GLY A 19 -11.76 -4.38 4.04
C GLY A 19 -10.95 -5.18 5.07
N CYS A 20 -10.20 -4.47 5.92
CA CYS A 20 -9.45 -5.11 7.01
C CYS A 20 -10.38 -5.76 8.05
N ARG A 21 -11.54 -5.15 8.37
CA ARG A 21 -12.56 -5.73 9.25
C ARG A 21 -13.17 -6.99 8.67
N ALA A 22 -13.44 -7.01 7.37
CA ALA A 22 -13.94 -8.20 6.69
C ALA A 22 -12.92 -9.35 6.77
N LEU A 23 -11.64 -9.07 6.55
CA LEU A 23 -10.55 -10.04 6.69
C LEU A 23 -10.36 -10.53 8.14
N ALA A 24 -10.53 -9.64 9.12
CA ALA A 24 -10.48 -10.00 10.54
C ALA A 24 -11.58 -11.00 10.94
N GLY A 25 -12.69 -11.02 10.22
CA GLY A 25 -13.79 -11.97 10.42
C GLY A 25 -13.49 -13.39 9.92
N LEU A 26 -12.41 -13.61 9.18
CA LEU A 26 -12.08 -14.94 8.64
C LEU A 26 -11.53 -15.86 9.74
N PRO A 27 -12.22 -16.95 10.10
CA PRO A 27 -11.74 -17.85 11.12
C PRO A 27 -10.49 -18.60 10.63
N ARG A 28 -9.49 -18.71 11.50
CA ARG A 28 -8.27 -19.51 11.27
C ARG A 28 -7.44 -19.08 10.06
N LEU A 29 -7.31 -17.77 9.82
CA LEU A 29 -6.42 -17.25 8.78
C LEU A 29 -4.97 -17.63 9.10
N HIS A 30 -4.42 -18.58 8.34
CA HIS A 30 -3.08 -19.11 8.59
C HIS A 30 -1.97 -18.25 8.00
N LEU A 31 -2.21 -17.66 6.83
CA LEU A 31 -1.26 -16.85 6.08
C LEU A 31 -2.01 -15.68 5.47
N PHE A 32 -1.48 -14.48 5.67
CA PHE A 32 -1.90 -13.29 4.96
C PHE A 32 -0.67 -12.52 4.51
N GLN A 33 -0.55 -12.31 3.20
CA GLN A 33 0.54 -11.56 2.58
C GLN A 33 -0.09 -10.51 1.68
N VAL A 34 0.35 -9.27 1.82
CA VAL A 34 -0.16 -8.16 1.03
C VAL A 34 1.00 -7.32 0.53
N ASP A 35 1.03 -7.12 -0.79
CA ASP A 35 1.96 -6.24 -1.46
C ASP A 35 1.23 -4.91 -1.69
N MET A 36 1.74 -3.82 -1.13
CA MET A 36 1.18 -2.48 -1.29
C MET A 36 2.14 -1.59 -2.05
N VAL A 37 1.63 -1.04 -3.15
CA VAL A 37 2.34 -0.02 -3.91
C VAL A 37 1.77 1.33 -3.56
N ILE A 38 2.55 2.11 -2.83
CA ILE A 38 2.24 3.47 -2.47
C ILE A 38 2.70 4.40 -3.60
N TRP A 39 1.73 5.07 -4.22
CA TRP A 39 1.95 6.06 -5.28
C TRP A 39 1.58 7.44 -4.76
N ASP A 40 2.51 8.39 -4.85
CA ASP A 40 2.15 9.81 -4.74
C ASP A 40 1.87 10.36 -6.14
N GLU A 41 0.62 10.74 -6.41
CA GLU A 41 0.24 11.34 -7.70
C GLU A 41 1.05 12.61 -8.02
N LYS A 42 1.58 13.30 -7.00
CA LYS A 42 2.41 14.51 -7.17
C LYS A 42 3.84 14.16 -7.59
N GLN A 43 4.39 13.03 -7.15
CA GLN A 43 5.72 12.56 -7.58
C GLN A 43 5.79 12.17 -9.05
N TYR A 44 4.66 11.81 -9.68
CA TYR A 44 4.63 11.50 -11.11
C TYR A 44 4.99 12.71 -11.98
N PHE A 45 4.68 13.93 -11.52
CA PHE A 45 4.93 15.16 -12.26
C PHE A 45 6.12 15.96 -11.73
N GLU A 46 6.50 15.78 -10.46
CA GLU A 46 7.59 16.54 -9.84
C GLU A 46 8.29 15.70 -8.76
N PRO A 47 9.52 15.19 -9.02
CA PRO A 47 10.25 14.29 -8.11
C PRO A 47 10.56 14.90 -6.72
N SER A 48 10.45 16.22 -6.57
CA SER A 48 10.62 16.95 -5.31
C SER A 48 9.31 17.25 -4.59
N ALA A 49 8.15 16.95 -5.19
CA ALA A 49 6.83 17.28 -4.66
C ALA A 49 6.30 16.16 -3.75
N GLY A 50 6.89 16.07 -2.54
CA GLY A 50 6.23 15.46 -1.40
C GLY A 50 6.41 13.95 -1.27
N ILE A 51 6.58 13.57 -0.01
CA ILE A 51 6.48 12.21 0.52
C ILE A 51 4.99 12.02 0.81
N VAL A 52 4.43 10.83 0.57
CA VAL A 52 3.06 10.55 1.04
C VAL A 52 2.96 10.95 2.50
N GLU A 53 1.97 11.79 2.83
CA GLU A 53 1.82 12.34 4.18
C GLU A 53 1.88 11.21 5.21
N ASP A 54 2.73 11.37 6.21
CA ASP A 54 3.02 10.33 7.21
C ASP A 54 1.72 9.88 7.90
N GLU A 55 0.78 10.80 8.13
CA GLU A 55 -0.54 10.52 8.67
C GLU A 55 -1.37 9.57 7.78
N ALA A 56 -1.27 9.71 6.45
CA ALA A 56 -1.96 8.84 5.51
C ALA A 56 -1.36 7.43 5.51
N LEU A 57 -0.02 7.31 5.57
CA LEU A 57 0.66 6.03 5.72
C LEU A 57 0.29 5.34 7.04
N VAL A 58 0.29 6.08 8.14
CA VAL A 58 -0.14 5.57 9.44
C VAL A 58 -1.58 5.10 9.37
N PHE A 59 -2.50 5.88 8.79
CA PHE A 59 -3.91 5.49 8.64
C PHE A 59 -4.08 4.16 7.89
N ILE A 60 -3.38 4.00 6.76
CA ILE A 60 -3.44 2.78 5.94
C ILE A 60 -2.89 1.57 6.72
N LEU A 61 -1.73 1.72 7.37
CA LEU A 61 -1.05 0.63 8.05
C LEU A 61 -1.69 0.27 9.40
N VAL A 62 -2.36 1.21 10.07
CA VAL A 62 -3.08 0.95 11.33
C VAL A 62 -4.26 0.01 11.10
N ALA A 63 -4.99 0.15 10.00
CA ALA A 63 -6.14 -0.70 9.69
C ALA A 63 -5.76 -2.19 9.60
N LEU A 64 -4.56 -2.50 9.09
CA LEU A 64 -4.04 -3.87 8.99
C LEU A 64 -3.94 -4.57 10.34
N LYS A 65 -3.79 -3.84 11.45
CA LYS A 65 -3.72 -4.42 12.79
C LYS A 65 -4.98 -5.18 13.21
N LEU A 66 -6.10 -4.92 12.53
CA LEU A 66 -7.35 -5.63 12.76
C LEU A 66 -7.28 -7.09 12.31
N ILE A 67 -6.41 -7.41 11.36
CA ILE A 67 -6.32 -8.75 10.75
C ILE A 67 -5.59 -9.69 11.70
N ASN A 68 -6.23 -10.80 12.03
CA ASN A 68 -5.64 -11.86 12.83
C ASN A 68 -5.19 -13.02 11.94
N ALA A 69 -3.90 -13.04 11.60
CA ALA A 69 -3.29 -14.13 10.86
C ALA A 69 -2.10 -14.73 11.62
N ARG A 70 -1.89 -16.05 11.50
CA ARG A 70 -0.73 -16.72 12.14
C ARG A 70 0.60 -16.29 11.52
N LYS A 71 0.62 -16.07 10.22
CA LYS A 71 1.75 -15.50 9.48
C LYS A 71 1.24 -14.30 8.71
N PHE A 72 1.81 -13.13 8.98
CA PHE A 72 1.34 -11.88 8.41
C PHE A 72 2.53 -11.04 7.94
N THR A 73 2.58 -10.78 6.64
CA THR A 73 3.61 -9.98 5.99
C THR A 73 2.99 -8.88 5.14
N VAL A 74 3.55 -7.68 5.23
CA VAL A 74 3.19 -6.50 4.44
C VAL A 74 4.44 -6.05 3.68
N GLU A 75 4.38 -6.07 2.35
CA GLU A 75 5.49 -5.64 1.50
C GLU A 75 5.20 -4.26 0.90
N LEU A 76 6.12 -3.31 1.05
CA LEU A 76 5.96 -1.92 0.62
C LEU A 76 7.03 -1.52 -0.40
N ASN A 77 6.65 -0.80 -1.46
CA ASN A 77 7.61 -0.21 -2.42
C ASN A 77 8.43 0.95 -1.86
N ILE A 78 8.09 1.44 -0.67
CA ILE A 78 8.78 2.53 0.02
C ILE A 78 9.39 2.05 1.33
N GLU A 79 10.41 2.77 1.79
CA GLU A 79 10.92 2.61 3.14
C GLU A 79 10.08 3.45 4.12
N LEU A 80 9.68 2.85 5.25
CA LEU A 80 8.98 3.60 6.28
C LEU A 80 9.97 4.43 7.10
N LEU A 81 9.68 5.72 7.20
CA LEU A 81 10.40 6.64 8.07
C LEU A 81 10.16 6.30 9.54
N ASP A 82 11.12 6.63 10.41
CA ASP A 82 11.09 6.23 11.81
C ASP A 82 9.95 6.89 12.60
N ASN A 83 9.52 8.09 12.21
CA ASN A 83 8.33 8.74 12.76
C ASN A 83 7.05 7.95 12.43
N VAL A 84 6.91 7.43 11.21
CA VAL A 84 5.79 6.56 10.81
C VAL A 84 5.83 5.26 11.62
N LYS A 85 6.99 4.61 11.76
CA LYS A 85 7.14 3.41 12.59
C LYS A 85 6.78 3.68 14.05
N THR A 86 7.21 4.82 14.59
CA THR A 86 6.93 5.24 15.97
C THR A 86 5.43 5.48 16.17
N ALA A 87 4.79 6.21 15.26
CA ALA A 87 3.36 6.48 15.31
C ALA A 87 2.52 5.20 15.12
N LEU A 88 2.98 4.29 14.26
CA LEU A 88 2.35 3.00 14.05
C LEU A 88 2.45 2.13 15.30
N GLY A 89 3.56 2.17 16.03
CA GLY A 89 3.77 1.34 17.23
C GLY A 89 3.80 -0.17 16.90
N PRO A 90 3.56 -1.05 17.90
CA PRO A 90 3.60 -2.49 17.69
C PRO A 90 2.56 -2.97 16.66
N VAL A 91 2.98 -3.87 15.78
CA VAL A 91 2.16 -4.45 14.70
C VAL A 91 2.16 -5.98 14.76
N PRO A 92 1.07 -6.65 14.35
CA PRO A 92 1.00 -8.12 14.29
C PRO A 92 1.60 -8.70 13.00
N PHE A 93 2.33 -7.89 12.22
CA PHE A 93 2.85 -8.24 10.91
C PHE A 93 4.30 -7.79 10.74
N GLU A 94 5.00 -8.48 9.84
CA GLU A 94 6.33 -8.09 9.39
C GLU A 94 6.20 -7.12 8.22
N ILE A 95 6.98 -6.04 8.25
CA ILE A 95 7.06 -5.08 7.14
C ILE A 95 8.32 -5.38 6.34
N LEU A 96 8.14 -5.72 5.06
CA LEU A 96 9.21 -5.97 4.11
C LEU A 96 9.28 -4.83 3.10
N ARG A 97 10.49 -4.55 2.61
CA ARG A 97 10.68 -3.66 1.47
C ARG A 97 10.60 -4.46 0.18
N HIS A 98 9.79 -3.98 -0.76
CA HIS A 98 9.68 -4.53 -2.09
C HIS A 98 10.99 -4.32 -2.86
N ASN A 99 11.64 -5.43 -3.23
CA ASN A 99 12.87 -5.41 -4.02
C ASN A 99 12.62 -5.64 -5.52
N LYS A 100 11.38 -5.91 -5.94
CA LYS A 100 11.04 -6.10 -7.35
C LYS A 100 10.79 -4.74 -7.99
N LEU A 101 11.59 -4.42 -9.01
CA LEU A 101 11.24 -3.38 -9.97
C LEU A 101 9.92 -3.82 -10.61
N HIS A 102 8.85 -3.05 -10.45
CA HIS A 102 7.69 -3.23 -11.32
C HIS A 102 8.16 -2.91 -12.74
N ASP A 103 8.25 -3.95 -13.59
CA ASP A 103 8.58 -3.80 -14.99
C ASP A 103 7.57 -2.84 -15.62
N ASN A 104 8.00 -1.60 -15.86
CA ASN A 104 7.39 -0.73 -16.85
C ASN A 104 7.72 -1.26 -18.26
N ALA A 105 7.45 -2.53 -18.53
CA ALA A 105 7.44 -3.09 -19.87
C ALA A 105 6.06 -2.85 -20.48
N SER A 106 5.73 -1.57 -20.68
CA SER A 106 4.64 -1.16 -21.55
C SER A 106 5.24 -0.43 -22.75
N ASN A 107 5.61 -1.24 -23.76
CA ASN A 107 5.83 -0.90 -25.16
C ASN A 107 6.99 0.05 -25.51
N ALA A 108 8.21 -0.46 -25.42
CA ALA A 108 9.22 -0.18 -26.45
C ALA A 108 8.88 -1.00 -27.71
N SER A 109 7.85 -0.55 -28.44
CA SER A 109 7.63 -0.98 -29.83
C SER A 109 7.52 0.29 -30.67
N ASN A 110 8.69 0.82 -30.99
CA ASN A 110 8.97 1.51 -32.24
C ASN A 110 10.49 1.49 -32.41
N ALA A 111 10.98 0.30 -32.75
CA ALA A 111 12.21 0.18 -33.52
C ALA A 111 11.81 0.33 -34.99
N LEU A 112 12.14 1.48 -35.58
CA LEU A 112 12.59 1.63 -36.96
C LEU A 112 13.67 2.70 -36.97
#